data_AF-A0A524QHK1-F1
#
_entry.id   AF-A0A524QHK1-F1
#
_cell.length_a   1.000
_cell.length_b   1.000
_cell.length_c   1.000
_cell.angle_alpha   90.00
_cell.angle_beta   90.00
_cell.angle_gamma   90.00
#
_symmetry.space_group_name_H-M   'P 1'
#
loop_
_entity.id
_entity.type
_entity.pdbx_description
1 polymer ?
#
loop_
_entity_poly.entity_id
_entity_poly.type
_entity_poly.pdbx_seq_one_letter_code
_entity_poly.pdbx_strand_id
1 'polypeptide(L)'
;MPDKQLRQSLNELRSELERLEAEEAQVRERLDALISGVETRLEKPDDSAHHNSLVQDIRETISEFEVTNPRATAILNEIMVTLGNMGI
;
A
#
# COMPACT_ATOMS: atom_id res chain seq x y z
N MET A 1 -8.37 -5.48 -15.52
CA MET A 1 -7.61 -6.54 -14.82
C MET A 1 -7.13 -5.97 -13.50
N PRO A 2 -7.55 -6.53 -12.36
CA PRO A 2 -7.26 -5.97 -11.03
C PRO A 2 -5.75 -5.93 -10.71
N ASP A 3 -4.95 -6.88 -11.19
CA ASP A 3 -3.48 -6.84 -11.09
C ASP A 3 -2.88 -5.57 -11.74
N LYS A 4 -3.39 -5.17 -12.92
CA LYS A 4 -2.92 -3.96 -13.61
C LYS A 4 -3.25 -2.69 -12.82
N GLN A 5 -4.44 -2.63 -12.21
CA GLN A 5 -4.82 -1.52 -11.33
C GLN A 5 -3.94 -1.47 -10.09
N LEU A 6 -3.69 -2.61 -9.46
CA LEU A 6 -2.85 -2.69 -8.26
C LEU A 6 -1.42 -2.20 -8.57
N ARG A 7 -0.83 -2.67 -9.68
CA ARG A 7 0.49 -2.21 -10.14
C ARG A 7 0.51 -0.70 -10.42
N GLN A 8 -0.58 -0.14 -10.93
CA GLN A 8 -0.69 1.29 -11.14
C GLN A 8 -0.69 2.04 -9.81
N SER A 9 -1.54 1.65 -8.86
CA SER A 9 -1.57 2.28 -7.53
C SER A 9 -0.23 2.14 -6.79
N LEU A 10 0.48 1.01 -6.95
CA LEU A 10 1.83 0.86 -6.40
C LEU A 10 2.84 1.84 -7.02
N ASN A 11 2.79 2.03 -8.33
CA ASN A 11 3.64 3.03 -8.99
C ASN A 11 3.31 4.45 -8.54
N GLU A 12 2.03 4.77 -8.37
CA GLU A 12 1.62 6.07 -7.85
C GLU A 12 2.09 6.28 -6.40
N LEU A 13 2.05 5.23 -5.57
CA LEU A 13 2.56 5.28 -4.20
C LEU A 13 4.08 5.48 -4.17
N ARG A 14 4.82 4.84 -5.08
CA ARG A 14 6.27 5.06 -5.28
C ARG A 14 6.58 6.49 -5.69
N SER A 15 5.82 7.04 -6.64
CA SER A 15 6.00 8.44 -7.03
C SER A 15 5.66 9.40 -5.90
N GLU A 16 4.71 9.07 -5.03
CA GLU A 16 4.43 9.89 -3.85
C GLU A 16 5.58 9.82 -2.83
N LEU A 17 6.17 8.64 -2.63
CA LEU A 17 7.34 8.44 -1.79
C LEU A 17 8.54 9.28 -2.20
N GLU A 18 8.78 9.42 -3.51
CA GLU A 18 9.84 10.27 -4.05
C GLU A 18 9.61 11.76 -3.78
N ARG A 19 8.35 12.17 -3.57
CA ARG A 19 7.97 13.56 -3.28
C ARG A 19 8.03 13.91 -1.80
N LEU A 20 8.01 12.90 -0.91
CA LEU A 20 8.17 13.10 0.53
C LEU A 20 9.56 13.69 0.85
N GLU A 21 9.59 14.62 1.79
CA GLU A 21 10.84 15.27 2.20
C GLU A 21 11.69 14.35 3.07
N ALA A 22 12.97 14.70 3.25
CA ALA A 22 13.90 13.89 4.05
C ALA A 22 13.47 13.78 5.53
N GLU A 23 12.73 14.77 6.04
CA GLU A 23 12.16 14.76 7.40
C GLU A 23 11.04 13.72 7.57
N GLU A 24 10.50 13.20 6.46
CA GLU A 24 9.45 12.17 6.42
C GLU A 24 10.03 10.77 6.19
N ALA A 25 11.31 10.55 6.52
CA ALA A 25 12.00 9.28 6.32
C ALA A 25 11.25 8.08 6.90
N GLN A 26 10.61 8.23 8.06
CA GLN A 26 9.80 7.18 8.69
C GLN A 26 8.53 6.86 7.91
N VAL A 27 7.86 7.88 7.36
CA VAL A 27 6.70 7.70 6.46
C VAL A 27 7.15 6.97 5.20
N ARG A 28 8.31 7.36 4.66
CA ARG A 28 8.88 6.71 3.48
C ARG A 28 9.17 5.23 3.72
N GLU A 29 9.81 4.89 4.83
CA GLU A 29 10.11 3.50 5.19
C GLU A 29 8.82 2.67 5.36
N ARG A 30 7.81 3.22 6.03
CA ARG A 30 6.52 2.54 6.24
C ARG A 30 5.82 2.23 4.91
N LEU A 31 5.75 3.21 4.01
CA LEU A 31 5.11 3.04 2.71
C LEU A 31 5.90 2.10 1.79
N ASP A 32 7.23 2.11 1.85
CA ASP A 32 8.09 1.18 1.10
C ASP A 32 7.92 -0.27 1.56
N ALA A 33 7.78 -0.49 2.88
CA ALA A 33 7.47 -1.80 3.44
C ALA A 33 6.10 -2.31 2.96
N LEU A 34 5.09 -1.44 2.90
CA LEU A 34 3.77 -1.80 2.37
C LEU A 34 3.82 -2.18 0.89
N ILE A 35 4.55 -1.42 0.06
CA ILE A 35 4.74 -1.73 -1.36
C ILE A 35 5.36 -3.11 -1.51
N SER A 36 6.43 -3.38 -0.77
CA SER A 36 7.12 -4.68 -0.78
C SER A 36 6.18 -5.81 -0.32
N GLY A 37 5.34 -5.55 0.68
CA GLY A 37 4.33 -6.49 1.17
C GLY A 37 3.28 -6.83 0.11
N VAL A 38 2.77 -5.83 -0.62
CA VAL A 38 1.82 -6.02 -1.73
C VAL A 38 2.47 -6.76 -2.90
N GLU A 39 3.71 -6.42 -3.26
CA GLU A 39 4.44 -7.13 -4.33
C GLU A 39 4.68 -8.60 -3.97
N THR A 40 5.07 -8.87 -2.73
CA THR A 40 5.20 -10.24 -2.22
C THR A 40 3.88 -10.99 -2.31
N ARG A 41 2.75 -10.34 -2.03
CA ARG A 41 1.42 -10.95 -2.16
C ARG A 41 1.06 -11.25 -3.61
N LEU A 42 1.43 -10.38 -4.55
CA LEU A 42 1.25 -10.64 -5.99
C LEU A 42 2.05 -11.86 -6.46
N GLU A 43 3.25 -12.06 -5.91
CA GLU A 43 4.08 -13.24 -6.21
C GLU A 43 3.57 -14.52 -5.53
N LYS A 44 3.00 -14.39 -4.32
CA LYS A 44 2.53 -15.51 -3.48
C LYS A 44 1.07 -15.32 -3.05
N PRO A 45 0.10 -15.48 -3.97
CA PRO A 45 -1.30 -15.23 -3.68
C PRO A 45 -1.90 -16.17 -2.63
N ASP A 46 -1.35 -17.39 -2.49
CA ASP A 46 -1.85 -18.44 -1.60
C ASP A 46 -1.49 -18.24 -0.11
N ASP A 47 -0.64 -17.26 0.23
CA ASP A 47 -0.27 -16.96 1.61
C ASP A 47 -1.33 -16.07 2.29
N SER A 48 -2.38 -16.70 2.82
CA SER A 48 -3.48 -16.01 3.50
C SER A 48 -3.05 -15.34 4.81
N ALA A 49 -2.02 -15.85 5.49
CA ALA A 49 -1.54 -15.26 6.73
C ALA A 49 -0.83 -13.94 6.46
N HIS A 50 0.07 -13.94 5.47
CA HIS A 50 0.72 -12.71 4.98
C HIS A 50 -0.30 -11.69 4.49
N HIS A 51 -1.36 -12.14 3.81
CA HIS A 51 -2.41 -11.24 3.35
C HIS A 51 -3.12 -10.50 4.48
N ASN A 52 -3.58 -11.22 5.51
CA ASN A 52 -4.31 -10.60 6.61
C ASN A 52 -3.45 -9.57 7.35
N SER A 53 -2.16 -9.87 7.55
CA SER A 53 -1.20 -8.91 8.10
C SER A 53 -1.10 -7.69 7.20
N LEU A 54 -0.89 -7.87 5.90
CA LEU A 54 -0.77 -6.76 4.95
C LEU A 54 -2.00 -5.85 4.94
N VAL A 55 -3.21 -6.42 4.94
CA VAL A 55 -4.45 -5.63 4.98
C VAL A 55 -4.56 -4.85 6.29
N GLN A 56 -4.17 -5.46 7.40
CA GLN A 56 -4.14 -4.77 8.69
C GLN A 56 -3.12 -3.62 8.68
N ASP A 57 -1.91 -3.88 8.19
CA ASP A 57 -0.82 -2.90 8.13
C ASP A 57 -1.20 -1.69 7.25
N ILE A 58 -1.87 -1.93 6.12
CA ILE A 58 -2.39 -0.86 5.24
C ILE A 58 -3.47 -0.05 5.98
N ARG A 59 -4.40 -0.69 6.70
CA ARG A 59 -5.44 0.02 7.47
C ARG A 59 -4.86 0.89 8.57
N GLU A 60 -3.92 0.36 9.34
CA GLU A 60 -3.24 1.10 10.40
C GLU A 60 -2.53 2.32 9.83
N THR A 61 -1.80 2.12 8.72
CA THR A 61 -1.07 3.21 8.05
C THR A 61 -2.02 4.28 7.49
N ILE A 62 -3.17 3.90 6.94
CA ILE A 62 -4.23 4.83 6.52
C ILE A 62 -4.70 5.68 7.71
N SER A 63 -4.99 5.05 8.85
CA SER A 63 -5.44 5.77 10.04
C SER A 63 -4.38 6.70 10.61
N GLU A 64 -3.11 6.30 10.60
CA GLU A 64 -2.01 7.15 11.06
C GLU A 64 -1.77 8.36 10.14
N PHE A 65 -1.93 8.17 8.82
CA PHE A 65 -1.51 9.14 7.82
C PHE A 65 -2.64 9.93 7.17
N GLU A 66 -3.90 9.71 7.55
CA GLU A 66 -5.06 10.38 6.93
C GLU A 66 -4.99 11.91 7.01
N VAL A 67 -4.41 12.46 8.07
CA VAL A 67 -4.27 13.91 8.28
C VAL A 67 -2.98 14.45 7.65
N THR A 68 -1.87 13.74 7.82
CA THR A 68 -0.53 14.25 7.44
C THR A 68 -0.19 13.95 5.98
N ASN A 69 -0.61 12.80 5.46
CA ASN A 69 -0.33 12.34 4.10
C ASN A 69 -1.63 11.91 3.38
N PRO A 70 -2.56 12.85 3.12
CA PRO A 70 -3.87 12.54 2.54
C PRO A 70 -3.76 11.88 1.15
N ARG A 71 -2.71 12.21 0.38
CA ARG A 71 -2.49 11.63 -0.95
C ARG A 71 -2.01 10.18 -0.89
N ALA A 72 -1.04 9.88 -0.03
CA ALA A 72 -0.62 8.50 0.22
C ALA A 72 -1.80 7.65 0.73
N THR A 73 -2.60 8.23 1.64
CA THR A 73 -3.80 7.59 2.18
C THR A 73 -4.84 7.27 1.10
N ALA A 74 -5.06 8.16 0.13
CA ALA A 74 -5.96 7.89 -0.99
C ALA A 74 -5.49 6.69 -1.83
N ILE A 75 -4.19 6.62 -2.14
CA ILE A 75 -3.61 5.52 -2.93
C ILE A 75 -3.70 4.20 -2.15
N LEU A 76 -3.42 4.20 -0.85
CA LEU A 76 -3.55 3.03 0.01
C LEU A 76 -5.00 2.50 0.06
N ASN A 77 -6.00 3.39 0.06
CA ASN A 77 -7.41 2.99 -0.03
C ASN A 77 -7.72 2.30 -1.37
N GLU A 78 -7.21 2.81 -2.49
CA GLU A 78 -7.37 2.17 -3.80
C GLU A 78 -6.72 0.77 -3.84
N ILE A 79 -5.55 0.62 -3.23
CA ILE A 79 -4.88 -0.68 -3.05
C ILE A 79 -5.79 -1.63 -2.27
N MET A 80 -6.35 -1.22 -1.13
CA MET A 80 -7.27 -2.07 -0.35
C MET A 80 -8.51 -2.49 -1.15
N VAL A 81 -9.15 -1.57 -1.86
CA VAL A 81 -10.32 -1.86 -2.69
C VAL A 81 -9.95 -2.85 -3.79
N THR A 82 -8.80 -2.66 -4.43
CA THR A 82 -8.35 -3.55 -5.49
C THR A 82 -8.02 -4.94 -4.96
N LEU A 83 -7.37 -5.05 -3.80
CA LEU A 83 -7.13 -6.31 -3.09
C LEU A 83 -8.46 -7.04 -2.79
N GLY A 84 -9.44 -6.36 -2.18
CA GLY A 84 -10.74 -6.96 -1.89
C GLY A 84 -11.52 -7.38 -3.15
N ASN A 85 -11.41 -6.62 -4.25
CA ASN A 85 -12.01 -6.96 -5.53
C ASN A 85 -11.38 -8.20 -6.20
N MET A 86 -10.16 -8.59 -5.80
CA MET A 86 -9.56 -9.84 -6.25
C MET A 86 -10.14 -11.07 -5.54
N GLY A 87 -11.07 -10.89 -4.60
CA GLY A 87 -11.71 -11.99 -3.87
C GLY A 87 -10.75 -12.67 -2.90
N ILE A 88 -9.71 -11.94 -2.49
CA ILE A 88 -8.71 -12.34 -1.53
C ILE A 88 -8.71 -11.37 -0.37
#